data_AF-A0A2V9QI98-F1
#
_entry.id   AF-A0A2V9QI98-F1
#
_cell.length_a   1.000
_cell.length_b   1.000
_cell.length_c   1.000
_cell.angle_alpha   90.00
_cell.angle_beta   90.00
_cell.angle_gamma   90.00
#
_symmetry.space_group_name_H-M   'P 1'
#
loop_
_entity.id
_entity.type
_entity.pdbx_description
1 polymer ?
#
loop_
_entity_poly.entity_id
_entity_poly.type
_entity_poly.pdbx_seq_one_letter_code
_entity_poly.pdbx_strand_id
1 'polypeptide(L)'
;KPEGATGKRTLWQSLVAYQSNLRKVRDTNQDHLIDWLHIYETGWDDKNSPFVDNNKAPTSVLNEQVFNLWSLQEMVYLSRIRGEDPSPWQEEFDAAREAVRTKLWDAETQRYWDLDISTGKLWTQGENLDAYYFLFYDSDPNRIAAMMDRLNDPRKFNGALLPTLAFDSAQWGGYWRGPAWPREFWQVALALNRVGFPKDAFTWLARAIQSNLGPILPENVDPKLYPSRDHINGGVRIMGYDALDCAAFADIAGLRIWAGDDLTVVADPTIGKVYVRSQKWMGDSYDALFRPGKPTLLWRNGQAFKPLSPKCAWRARKVGTHVTFERAKDIRFHRNPIKESSEVQEGLAFAPATGGS
;
A
#
# COMPACT_ATOMS: atom_id res chain seq x y z
N LYS A 1 18.90 -9.83 -27.06
CA LYS A 1 17.91 -10.92 -26.91
C LYS A 1 18.52 -11.97 -26.00
N PRO A 2 18.13 -12.08 -24.72
CA PRO A 2 18.60 -13.18 -23.92
C PRO A 2 17.59 -14.32 -24.01
N GLU A 3 18.05 -15.46 -24.50
CA GLU A 3 17.36 -16.74 -24.41
C GLU A 3 17.41 -17.21 -22.94
N GLY A 4 16.43 -16.75 -22.15
CA GLY A 4 16.20 -17.23 -20.79
C GLY A 4 15.18 -18.37 -20.76
N ALA A 5 15.07 -19.05 -19.61
CA ALA A 5 14.18 -20.20 -19.37
C ALA A 5 12.68 -19.98 -19.67
N THR A 6 12.27 -18.75 -19.97
CA THR A 6 10.89 -18.36 -20.34
C THR A 6 10.57 -18.51 -21.83
N GLY A 7 11.54 -18.92 -22.66
CA GLY A 7 11.36 -19.05 -24.11
C GLY A 7 11.14 -17.71 -24.82
N LYS A 8 10.71 -17.74 -26.09
CA LYS A 8 10.51 -16.56 -26.96
C LYS A 8 9.31 -15.67 -26.56
N ARG A 9 8.83 -15.72 -25.31
CA ARG A 9 7.65 -14.95 -24.88
C ARG A 9 7.97 -13.47 -24.74
N THR A 10 7.06 -12.63 -25.20
CA THR A 10 7.01 -11.20 -24.84
C THR A 10 6.63 -11.04 -23.37
N LEU A 11 6.86 -9.85 -22.79
CA LEU A 11 6.43 -9.56 -21.41
C LEU A 11 4.92 -9.82 -21.24
N TRP A 12 4.09 -9.37 -22.19
CA TRP A 12 2.64 -9.60 -22.16
C TRP A 12 2.29 -11.10 -22.10
N GLN A 13 2.90 -11.91 -22.96
CA GLN A 13 2.67 -13.35 -22.97
C GLN A 13 3.10 -14.02 -21.65
N SER A 14 4.16 -13.52 -21.02
CA SER A 14 4.61 -14.00 -19.71
C SER A 14 3.64 -13.62 -18.59
N LEU A 15 3.12 -12.39 -18.59
CA LEU A 15 2.13 -11.93 -17.61
C LEU A 15 0.81 -12.72 -17.73
N VAL A 16 0.29 -12.88 -18.95
CA VAL A 16 -0.91 -13.71 -19.21
C VAL A 16 -0.67 -15.14 -18.74
N ALA A 17 0.48 -15.73 -19.06
CA ALA A 17 0.78 -17.10 -18.64
C ALA A 17 0.90 -17.24 -17.12
N TYR A 18 1.50 -16.26 -16.43
CA TYR A 18 1.58 -16.24 -14.98
C TYR A 18 0.20 -16.14 -14.36
N GLN A 19 -0.56 -15.10 -14.68
CA GLN A 19 -1.88 -14.85 -14.08
C GLN A 19 -2.88 -15.97 -14.37
N SER A 20 -2.88 -16.54 -15.58
CA SER A 20 -3.78 -17.66 -15.95
C SER A 20 -3.45 -18.96 -15.22
N ASN A 21 -2.21 -19.15 -14.79
CA ASN A 21 -1.77 -20.37 -14.12
C ASN A 21 -1.79 -20.25 -12.60
N LEU A 22 -1.67 -19.04 -12.05
CA LEU A 22 -1.65 -18.79 -10.61
C LEU A 22 -2.82 -19.50 -9.90
N ARG A 23 -4.05 -19.28 -10.37
CA ARG A 23 -5.24 -19.94 -9.81
C ARG A 23 -5.20 -21.47 -9.91
N LYS A 24 -4.73 -22.01 -11.04
CA LYS A 24 -4.66 -23.47 -11.22
C LYS A 24 -3.74 -24.15 -10.20
N VAL A 25 -2.76 -23.43 -9.67
CA VAL A 25 -1.73 -23.98 -8.78
C VAL A 25 -1.78 -23.43 -7.36
N ARG A 26 -2.55 -22.36 -7.10
CA ARG A 26 -2.67 -21.71 -5.79
C ARG A 26 -4.11 -21.45 -5.34
N ASP A 27 -5.12 -21.69 -6.16
CA ASP A 27 -6.56 -21.63 -5.80
C ASP A 27 -7.15 -23.05 -6.01
N THR A 28 -6.65 -24.01 -5.23
CA THR A 28 -6.94 -25.44 -5.47
C THR A 28 -8.34 -25.86 -5.03
N ASN A 29 -8.93 -25.12 -4.10
CA ASN A 29 -10.30 -25.28 -3.61
C ASN A 29 -11.32 -24.40 -4.37
N GLN A 30 -10.88 -23.66 -5.39
CA GLN A 30 -11.71 -22.83 -6.28
C GLN A 30 -12.55 -21.80 -5.52
N ASP A 31 -11.91 -21.20 -4.53
CA ASP A 31 -12.54 -20.33 -3.58
C ASP A 31 -12.15 -18.85 -3.81
N HIS A 32 -11.35 -18.61 -4.86
CA HIS A 32 -10.82 -17.32 -5.33
C HIS A 32 -9.80 -16.67 -4.39
N LEU A 33 -9.28 -17.42 -3.42
CA LEU A 33 -8.12 -17.02 -2.63
C LEU A 33 -6.86 -17.72 -3.15
N ILE A 34 -5.72 -17.06 -3.00
CA ILE A 34 -4.40 -17.58 -3.35
C ILE A 34 -3.76 -18.14 -2.08
N ASP A 35 -3.49 -19.44 -2.09
CA ASP A 35 -2.91 -20.19 -0.99
C ASP A 35 -1.41 -20.34 -1.14
N TRP A 36 -0.65 -20.01 -0.11
CA TRP A 36 0.77 -20.35 -0.07
C TRP A 36 0.99 -21.79 0.37
N LEU A 37 1.99 -22.42 -0.25
CA LEU A 37 2.39 -23.79 0.03
C LEU A 37 3.77 -23.89 0.69
N HIS A 38 4.48 -22.77 0.82
CA HIS A 38 5.80 -22.71 1.45
C HIS A 38 6.06 -21.36 2.14
N ILE A 39 6.82 -21.37 3.24
CA ILE A 39 7.00 -20.19 4.12
C ILE A 39 7.70 -19.04 3.39
N TYR A 40 8.60 -19.37 2.47
CA TYR A 40 9.32 -18.37 1.66
C TYR A 40 8.48 -17.77 0.54
N GLU A 41 7.33 -18.35 0.18
CA GLU A 41 6.40 -17.68 -0.73
C GLU A 41 5.82 -16.43 -0.05
N THR A 42 5.93 -16.35 1.29
CA THR A 42 5.34 -15.26 2.05
C THR A 42 6.03 -13.92 1.90
N GLY A 43 7.35 -13.97 1.70
CA GLY A 43 8.27 -12.86 1.94
C GLY A 43 8.41 -12.47 3.43
N TRP A 44 7.59 -13.03 4.32
CA TRP A 44 7.52 -12.78 5.76
C TRP A 44 7.80 -14.08 6.53
N ASP A 45 9.02 -14.59 6.39
CA ASP A 45 9.40 -15.99 6.70
C ASP A 45 9.11 -16.46 8.13
N ASP A 46 9.06 -15.55 9.10
CA ASP A 46 8.67 -15.84 10.48
C ASP A 46 7.42 -15.07 10.93
N LYS A 47 6.50 -14.67 10.03
CA LYS A 47 5.20 -14.06 10.38
C LYS A 47 4.48 -14.86 11.48
N ASN A 48 3.75 -14.20 12.38
CA ASN A 48 2.81 -14.90 13.28
C ASN A 48 1.58 -15.30 12.46
N SER A 49 1.57 -16.55 11.99
CA SER A 49 0.59 -17.03 11.02
C SER A 49 0.40 -18.54 11.18
N PRO A 50 -0.76 -19.09 10.77
CA PRO A 50 -0.98 -20.53 10.87
C PRO A 50 0.04 -21.29 10.02
N PHE A 51 0.45 -20.68 8.90
CA PHE A 51 1.39 -21.24 7.96
C PHE A 51 2.78 -21.43 8.58
N VAL A 52 3.32 -20.41 9.25
CA VAL A 52 4.64 -20.46 9.89
C VAL A 52 4.61 -21.29 11.18
N ASP A 53 3.60 -21.09 12.02
CA ASP A 53 3.57 -21.69 13.36
C ASP A 53 3.12 -23.16 13.35
N ASN A 54 2.28 -23.57 12.39
CA ASN A 54 1.84 -24.95 12.28
C ASN A 54 2.53 -25.71 11.13
N ASN A 55 2.94 -25.04 10.05
CA ASN A 55 3.58 -25.58 8.83
C ASN A 55 3.06 -26.96 8.39
N LYS A 56 1.73 -27.11 8.42
CA LYS A 56 1.04 -28.38 8.15
C LYS A 56 0.12 -28.32 6.94
N ALA A 57 -0.29 -27.12 6.52
CA ALA A 57 -1.30 -26.92 5.50
C ALA A 57 -1.15 -25.58 4.80
N PRO A 58 -1.74 -25.43 3.59
CA PRO A 58 -1.82 -24.16 2.90
C PRO A 58 -2.54 -23.08 3.71
N THR A 59 -2.25 -21.82 3.43
CA THR A 59 -2.89 -20.67 4.08
C THR A 59 -3.18 -19.59 3.06
N SER A 60 -4.39 -19.05 3.08
CA SER A 60 -4.72 -17.83 2.35
C SER A 60 -4.34 -16.63 3.22
N VAL A 61 -3.29 -15.95 2.82
CA VAL A 61 -2.68 -14.82 3.54
C VAL A 61 -3.07 -13.48 2.95
N LEU A 62 -3.18 -12.45 3.78
CA LEU A 62 -3.72 -11.16 3.35
C LEU A 62 -2.89 -10.45 2.28
N ASN A 63 -1.58 -10.35 2.45
CA ASN A 63 -0.73 -9.67 1.46
C ASN A 63 -0.82 -10.30 0.07
N GLU A 64 -0.79 -11.63 -0.05
CA GLU A 64 -0.90 -12.30 -1.35
C GLU A 64 -2.22 -12.00 -2.04
N GLN A 65 -3.33 -11.92 -1.28
CA GLN A 65 -4.62 -11.58 -1.87
C GLN A 65 -4.58 -10.18 -2.49
N VAL A 66 -3.94 -9.22 -1.83
CA VAL A 66 -3.81 -7.86 -2.34
C VAL A 66 -2.88 -7.80 -3.55
N PHE A 67 -1.78 -8.57 -3.55
CA PHE A 67 -0.89 -8.66 -4.70
C PHE A 67 -1.58 -9.26 -5.92
N ASN A 68 -2.38 -10.31 -5.72
CA ASN A 68 -3.21 -10.88 -6.78
C ASN A 68 -4.23 -9.86 -7.32
N LEU A 69 -4.90 -9.10 -6.43
CA LEU A 69 -5.85 -8.06 -6.84
C LEU A 69 -5.17 -6.93 -7.63
N TRP A 70 -3.99 -6.47 -7.21
CA TRP A 70 -3.20 -5.52 -8.00
C TRP A 70 -2.84 -6.09 -9.36
N SER A 71 -2.38 -7.34 -9.42
CA SER A 71 -2.05 -8.01 -10.68
C SER A 71 -3.26 -8.10 -11.62
N LEU A 72 -4.42 -8.54 -11.11
CA LEU A 72 -5.66 -8.62 -11.89
C LEU A 72 -6.11 -7.24 -12.41
N GLN A 73 -6.05 -6.22 -11.56
CA GLN A 73 -6.40 -4.85 -11.95
C GLN A 73 -5.47 -4.31 -13.05
N GLU A 74 -4.17 -4.58 -12.95
CA GLU A 74 -3.21 -4.24 -14.01
C GLU A 74 -3.47 -5.03 -15.29
N MET A 75 -3.83 -6.31 -15.21
CA MET A 75 -4.20 -7.11 -16.37
C MET A 75 -5.43 -6.54 -17.09
N VAL A 76 -6.45 -6.06 -16.37
CA VAL A 76 -7.58 -5.33 -16.93
C VAL A 76 -7.12 -4.09 -17.70
N TYR A 77 -6.27 -3.27 -17.08
CA TYR A 77 -5.75 -2.05 -17.68
C TYR A 77 -4.91 -2.31 -18.93
N LEU A 78 -3.99 -3.28 -18.87
CA LEU A 78 -3.12 -3.66 -19.97
C LEU A 78 -3.90 -4.29 -21.14
N SER A 79 -4.91 -5.13 -20.87
CA SER A 79 -5.81 -5.65 -21.91
C SER A 79 -6.47 -4.51 -22.69
N ARG A 80 -6.99 -3.48 -21.99
CA ARG A 80 -7.62 -2.31 -22.63
C ARG A 80 -6.65 -1.54 -23.54
N ILE A 81 -5.42 -1.28 -23.07
CA ILE A 81 -4.39 -0.61 -23.87
C ILE A 81 -4.05 -1.42 -25.13
N ARG A 82 -4.08 -2.75 -25.03
CA ARG A 82 -3.80 -3.66 -26.14
C ARG A 82 -4.97 -3.88 -27.08
N GLY A 83 -6.18 -3.43 -26.72
CA GLY A 83 -7.40 -3.73 -27.45
C GLY A 83 -7.86 -5.18 -27.33
N GLU A 84 -7.44 -5.87 -26.26
CA GLU A 84 -7.86 -7.22 -25.91
C GLU A 84 -9.05 -7.17 -24.93
N ASP A 85 -9.84 -8.24 -24.83
CA ASP A 85 -10.98 -8.32 -23.91
C ASP A 85 -10.49 -8.35 -22.44
N PRO A 86 -10.85 -7.36 -21.60
CA PRO A 86 -10.45 -7.34 -20.19
C PRO A 86 -11.38 -8.16 -19.28
N SER A 87 -12.52 -8.64 -19.79
CA SER A 87 -13.61 -9.18 -18.96
C SER A 87 -13.19 -10.36 -18.09
N PRO A 88 -12.40 -11.36 -18.56
CA PRO A 88 -11.97 -12.47 -17.71
C PRO A 88 -11.15 -12.04 -16.48
N TRP A 89 -10.31 -11.00 -16.62
CA TRP A 89 -9.52 -10.47 -15.52
C TRP A 89 -10.39 -9.66 -14.55
N GLN A 90 -11.37 -8.93 -15.09
CA GLN A 90 -12.30 -8.13 -14.29
C GLN A 90 -13.22 -9.02 -13.44
N GLU A 91 -13.77 -10.08 -14.05
CA GLU A 91 -14.61 -11.06 -13.34
C GLU A 91 -13.86 -11.72 -12.20
N GLU A 92 -12.61 -12.12 -12.43
CA GLU A 92 -11.78 -12.71 -11.38
C GLU A 92 -11.39 -11.69 -10.30
N PHE A 93 -11.07 -10.45 -10.69
CA PHE A 93 -10.82 -9.38 -9.72
C PHE A 93 -12.01 -9.17 -8.78
N ASP A 94 -13.22 -9.10 -9.33
CA ASP A 94 -14.42 -8.89 -8.53
C ASP A 94 -14.72 -10.09 -7.62
N ALA A 95 -14.53 -11.32 -8.11
CA ALA A 95 -14.71 -12.54 -7.32
C ALA A 95 -13.69 -12.67 -6.19
N ALA A 96 -12.39 -12.49 -6.47
CA ALA A 96 -11.32 -12.54 -5.48
C ALA A 96 -11.48 -11.44 -4.42
N ARG A 97 -11.86 -10.22 -4.82
CA ARG A 97 -12.11 -9.14 -3.86
C ARG A 97 -13.25 -9.50 -2.92
N GLU A 98 -14.35 -10.05 -3.44
CA GLU A 98 -15.49 -10.46 -2.61
C GLU A 98 -15.13 -11.65 -1.70
N ALA A 99 -14.33 -12.60 -2.17
CA ALA A 99 -13.81 -13.69 -1.36
C ALA A 99 -13.03 -13.17 -0.15
N VAL A 100 -12.13 -12.21 -0.33
CA VAL A 100 -11.41 -11.57 0.80
C VAL A 100 -12.39 -10.90 1.76
N ARG A 101 -13.36 -10.13 1.24
CA ARG A 101 -14.34 -9.40 2.06
C ARG A 101 -15.23 -10.30 2.90
N THR A 102 -15.53 -11.49 2.43
CA THR A 102 -16.50 -12.40 3.05
C THR A 102 -15.85 -13.48 3.89
N LYS A 103 -14.68 -13.97 3.48
CA LYS A 103 -14.00 -15.08 4.13
C LYS A 103 -12.92 -14.66 5.11
N LEU A 104 -12.25 -13.54 4.85
CA LEU A 104 -11.09 -13.10 5.65
C LEU A 104 -11.45 -12.01 6.65
N TRP A 105 -12.64 -11.41 6.56
CA TRP A 105 -13.14 -10.48 7.57
C TRP A 105 -13.80 -11.23 8.73
N ASP A 106 -13.32 -10.97 9.94
CA ASP A 106 -13.99 -11.41 11.16
C ASP A 106 -14.79 -10.25 11.77
N ALA A 107 -16.11 -10.45 11.91
CA ALA A 107 -16.99 -9.47 12.53
C ALA A 107 -16.86 -9.43 14.06
N GLU A 108 -16.40 -10.51 14.71
CA GLU A 108 -16.22 -10.52 16.17
C GLU A 108 -15.03 -9.65 16.57
N THR A 109 -13.88 -9.87 15.94
CA THR A 109 -12.69 -9.06 16.17
C THR A 109 -12.65 -7.78 15.34
N GLN A 110 -13.57 -7.57 14.39
CA GLN A 110 -13.61 -6.40 13.50
C GLN A 110 -12.29 -6.18 12.74
N ARG A 111 -11.76 -7.25 12.12
CA ARG A 111 -10.45 -7.25 11.45
C ARG A 111 -10.35 -8.30 10.34
N TYR A 112 -9.45 -8.05 9.39
CA TYR A 112 -9.00 -9.03 8.40
C TYR A 112 -7.89 -9.95 8.92
N TRP A 113 -8.02 -11.26 8.66
CA TRP A 113 -7.11 -12.30 9.13
C TRP A 113 -6.77 -13.32 8.06
N ASP A 114 -5.59 -13.93 8.19
CA ASP A 114 -5.21 -15.08 7.37
C ASP A 114 -6.13 -16.28 7.66
N LEU A 115 -6.39 -17.09 6.64
CA LEU A 115 -7.24 -18.28 6.72
C LEU A 115 -6.39 -19.56 6.68
N ASP A 116 -6.51 -20.37 7.73
CA ASP A 116 -5.98 -21.73 7.73
C ASP A 116 -6.92 -22.65 6.95
N ILE A 117 -6.46 -23.10 5.77
CA ILE A 117 -7.26 -23.92 4.86
C ILE A 117 -7.59 -25.29 5.45
N SER A 118 -6.74 -25.84 6.32
CA SER A 118 -6.98 -27.17 6.91
C SER A 118 -8.12 -27.17 7.94
N THR A 119 -8.29 -26.06 8.65
CA THR A 119 -9.30 -25.94 9.70
C THR A 119 -10.51 -25.10 9.28
N GLY A 120 -10.37 -24.33 8.20
CA GLY A 120 -11.37 -23.35 7.77
C GLY A 120 -11.53 -22.18 8.76
N LYS A 121 -10.54 -21.94 9.61
CA LYS A 121 -10.58 -20.93 10.67
C LYS A 121 -9.62 -19.78 10.40
N LEU A 122 -10.04 -18.59 10.79
CA LEU A 122 -9.20 -17.40 10.78
C LEU A 122 -8.16 -17.45 11.89
N TRP A 123 -6.94 -17.00 11.58
CA TRP A 123 -5.84 -16.95 12.52
C TRP A 123 -5.83 -15.66 13.32
N THR A 124 -6.49 -15.67 14.47
CA THR A 124 -6.67 -14.48 15.33
C THR A 124 -5.62 -14.32 16.43
N GLN A 125 -4.50 -15.05 16.36
CA GLN A 125 -3.49 -15.09 17.43
C GLN A 125 -2.50 -13.91 17.44
N GLY A 126 -2.42 -13.16 16.34
CA GLY A 126 -1.48 -12.04 16.21
C GLY A 126 -1.85 -11.09 15.08
N GLU A 127 -2.01 -9.81 15.41
CA GLU A 127 -2.43 -8.79 14.44
C GLU A 127 -1.22 -8.37 13.57
N ASN A 128 -1.14 -8.88 12.35
CA ASN A 128 -0.07 -8.52 11.39
C ASN A 128 -0.43 -7.28 10.55
N LEU A 129 0.55 -6.43 10.25
CA LEU A 129 0.36 -5.16 9.52
C LEU A 129 -0.15 -5.35 8.09
N ASP A 130 0.09 -6.49 7.46
CA ASP A 130 -0.33 -6.74 6.08
C ASP A 130 -1.85 -6.78 5.87
N ALA A 131 -2.63 -7.00 6.93
CA ALA A 131 -4.08 -6.86 6.88
C ALA A 131 -4.55 -5.45 6.45
N TYR A 132 -3.74 -4.41 6.66
CA TYR A 132 -4.06 -3.05 6.23
C TYR A 132 -3.93 -2.86 4.72
N TYR A 133 -3.24 -3.75 4.00
CA TYR A 133 -3.05 -3.61 2.56
C TYR A 133 -4.39 -3.74 1.83
N PHE A 134 -5.29 -4.57 2.36
CA PHE A 134 -6.61 -4.79 1.77
C PHE A 134 -7.51 -3.55 1.84
N LEU A 135 -7.23 -2.58 2.73
CA LEU A 135 -7.96 -1.32 2.72
C LEU A 135 -7.92 -0.64 1.34
N PHE A 136 -6.88 -0.87 0.53
CA PHE A 136 -6.85 -0.37 -0.85
C PHE A 136 -8.09 -0.76 -1.68
N TYR A 137 -8.72 -1.89 -1.36
CA TYR A 137 -9.89 -2.44 -2.04
C TYR A 137 -11.16 -2.46 -1.17
N ASP A 138 -11.10 -1.96 0.06
CA ASP A 138 -12.26 -1.84 0.92
C ASP A 138 -13.00 -0.51 0.69
N SER A 139 -14.31 -0.53 0.90
CA SER A 139 -15.19 0.62 0.81
C SER A 139 -16.24 0.64 1.92
N ASP A 140 -16.26 -0.37 2.80
CA ASP A 140 -17.16 -0.40 3.95
C ASP A 140 -16.62 0.57 5.03
N PRO A 141 -17.33 1.67 5.32
CA PRO A 141 -16.84 2.68 6.26
C PRO A 141 -16.66 2.14 7.68
N ASN A 142 -17.42 1.11 8.08
CA ASN A 142 -17.32 0.55 9.42
C ASN A 142 -16.05 -0.30 9.56
N ARG A 143 -15.73 -1.11 8.54
CA ARG A 143 -14.50 -1.92 8.51
C ARG A 143 -13.27 -1.03 8.48
N ILE A 144 -13.31 0.00 7.62
CA ILE A 144 -12.25 1.00 7.53
C ILE A 144 -12.06 1.69 8.89
N ALA A 145 -13.13 2.17 9.54
CA ALA A 145 -13.03 2.80 10.86
C ALA A 145 -12.44 1.85 11.91
N ALA A 146 -12.90 0.60 11.98
CA ALA A 146 -12.41 -0.38 12.95
C ALA A 146 -10.93 -0.75 12.76
N MET A 147 -10.45 -0.79 11.51
CA MET A 147 -9.03 -0.95 11.21
C MET A 147 -8.24 0.30 11.61
N MET A 148 -8.75 1.50 11.30
CA MET A 148 -8.08 2.76 11.66
C MET A 148 -7.98 2.99 13.16
N ASP A 149 -8.98 2.59 13.95
CA ASP A 149 -8.93 2.68 15.41
C ASP A 149 -7.73 1.90 15.97
N ARG A 150 -7.45 0.71 15.42
CA ARG A 150 -6.29 -0.12 15.78
C ARG A 150 -4.98 0.46 15.27
N LEU A 151 -4.97 0.99 14.05
CA LEU A 151 -3.75 1.61 13.49
C LEU A 151 -3.30 2.80 14.36
N ASN A 152 -4.27 3.52 14.93
CA ASN A 152 -4.04 4.69 15.78
C ASN A 152 -3.82 4.36 17.27
N ASP A 153 -4.01 3.11 17.71
CA ASP A 153 -3.75 2.70 19.10
C ASP A 153 -2.23 2.50 19.32
N PRO A 154 -1.59 3.25 20.25
CA PRO A 154 -0.16 3.12 20.55
C PRO A 154 0.23 1.78 21.18
N ARG A 155 -0.73 1.01 21.70
CA ARG A 155 -0.51 -0.37 22.18
C ARG A 155 -0.57 -1.39 21.05
N LYS A 156 -0.97 -0.98 19.85
CA LYS A 156 -1.11 -1.83 18.66
C LYS A 156 -0.07 -1.47 17.63
N PHE A 157 -0.34 -0.50 16.76
CA PHE A 157 0.52 -0.17 15.61
C PHE A 157 1.07 1.27 15.65
N ASN A 158 0.51 2.16 16.47
CA ASN A 158 0.88 3.58 16.46
C ASN A 158 2.18 3.87 17.23
N GLY A 159 3.30 3.39 16.69
CA GLY A 159 4.65 3.66 17.18
C GLY A 159 5.32 4.86 16.50
N ALA A 160 6.64 4.96 16.65
CA ALA A 160 7.44 5.87 15.84
C ALA A 160 7.38 5.47 14.36
N LEU A 161 7.39 4.16 14.11
CA LEU A 161 7.15 3.49 12.84
C LEU A 161 6.12 2.37 13.04
N LEU A 162 5.47 1.94 11.95
CA LEU A 162 4.52 0.83 11.97
C LEU A 162 5.26 -0.51 12.17
N PRO A 163 4.91 -1.29 13.20
CA PRO A 163 5.48 -2.62 13.38
C PRO A 163 4.79 -3.66 12.48
N THR A 164 5.49 -4.73 12.13
CA THR A 164 4.96 -5.84 11.31
C THR A 164 3.92 -6.69 12.04
N LEU A 165 4.00 -6.75 13.38
CA LEU A 165 3.05 -7.39 14.29
C LEU A 165 2.60 -6.33 15.31
N ALA A 166 1.42 -6.39 15.90
CA ALA A 166 0.98 -5.42 16.91
C ALA A 166 1.76 -5.51 18.24
N PHE A 167 2.06 -4.37 18.88
CA PHE A 167 2.92 -4.26 20.08
C PHE A 167 2.48 -5.11 21.27
N ASP A 168 1.20 -5.37 21.43
CA ASP A 168 0.64 -6.16 22.54
C ASP A 168 0.56 -7.67 22.24
N SER A 169 1.14 -8.12 21.13
CA SER A 169 1.15 -9.54 20.76
C SER A 169 2.05 -10.35 21.69
N ALA A 170 1.53 -11.45 22.22
CA ALA A 170 2.28 -12.35 23.12
C ALA A 170 3.52 -12.99 22.46
N GLN A 171 3.48 -13.15 21.13
CA GLN A 171 4.60 -13.70 20.34
C GLN A 171 5.48 -12.61 19.71
N TRP A 172 5.50 -11.41 20.29
CA TRP A 172 6.37 -10.33 19.82
C TRP A 172 7.85 -10.74 19.94
N GLY A 173 8.62 -10.50 18.88
CA GLY A 173 10.04 -10.81 18.80
C GLY A 173 10.34 -11.79 17.67
N GLY A 174 11.26 -11.40 16.79
CA GLY A 174 11.56 -12.08 15.54
C GLY A 174 11.92 -11.06 14.46
N TYR A 175 11.94 -11.51 13.21
CA TYR A 175 12.29 -10.70 12.05
C TYR A 175 11.06 -9.96 11.48
N TRP A 176 9.96 -10.69 11.29
CA TRP A 176 8.64 -10.23 10.86
C TRP A 176 7.59 -10.27 11.99
N ARG A 177 8.02 -10.53 13.24
CA ARG A 177 7.18 -10.51 14.46
C ARG A 177 7.34 -9.25 15.29
N GLY A 178 7.39 -8.09 14.66
CA GLY A 178 7.38 -6.83 15.40
C GLY A 178 8.24 -5.72 14.81
N PRO A 179 9.49 -5.95 14.34
CA PRO A 179 10.29 -4.88 13.75
C PRO A 179 9.51 -4.11 12.67
N ALA A 180 9.77 -2.82 12.56
CA ALA A 180 9.27 -2.04 11.44
C ALA A 180 10.07 -2.39 10.20
N TRP A 181 9.37 -2.51 9.08
CA TRP A 181 9.93 -2.68 7.74
C TRP A 181 9.55 -1.45 6.91
N PRO A 182 10.29 -0.33 7.06
CA PRO A 182 9.91 0.95 6.45
C PRO A 182 9.62 0.86 4.96
N ARG A 183 10.36 0.03 4.22
CA ARG A 183 10.24 -0.04 2.75
C ARG A 183 9.06 -0.85 2.24
N GLU A 184 8.25 -1.38 3.14
CA GLU A 184 6.95 -1.96 2.83
C GLU A 184 5.81 -0.95 3.11
N PHE A 185 6.12 0.24 3.65
CA PHE A 185 5.08 1.20 4.07
C PHE A 185 4.33 1.76 2.88
N TRP A 186 4.89 1.74 1.67
CA TRP A 186 4.14 2.07 0.46
C TRP A 186 2.82 1.28 0.34
N GLN A 187 2.77 0.01 0.77
CA GLN A 187 1.56 -0.82 0.69
C GLN A 187 0.46 -0.27 1.59
N VAL A 188 0.79 0.00 2.87
CA VAL A 188 -0.12 0.63 3.83
C VAL A 188 -0.51 2.02 3.37
N ALA A 189 0.47 2.82 2.94
CA ALA A 189 0.26 4.22 2.62
C ALA A 189 -0.62 4.40 1.37
N LEU A 190 -0.45 3.56 0.34
CA LEU A 190 -1.37 3.51 -0.80
C LEU A 190 -2.79 3.14 -0.35
N ALA A 191 -2.92 2.13 0.51
CA ALA A 191 -4.21 1.69 1.02
C ALA A 191 -4.93 2.81 1.79
N LEU A 192 -4.23 3.47 2.72
CA LEU A 192 -4.73 4.63 3.47
C LEU A 192 -5.13 5.80 2.57
N ASN A 193 -4.31 6.11 1.55
CA ASN A 193 -4.63 7.17 0.59
C ASN A 193 -5.90 6.85 -0.21
N ARG A 194 -6.12 5.57 -0.54
CA ARG A 194 -7.28 5.09 -1.30
C ARG A 194 -8.58 5.17 -0.50
N VAL A 195 -8.55 4.86 0.80
CA VAL A 195 -9.73 4.91 1.69
C VAL A 195 -9.97 6.27 2.36
N GLY A 196 -9.18 7.28 2.01
CA GLY A 196 -9.47 8.66 2.44
C GLY A 196 -8.68 9.18 3.63
N PHE A 197 -7.52 8.58 3.93
CA PHE A 197 -6.58 9.04 4.95
C PHE A 197 -5.24 9.53 4.33
N PRO A 198 -5.28 10.53 3.41
CA PRO A 198 -4.10 10.98 2.67
C PRO A 198 -3.02 11.60 3.57
N LYS A 199 -3.41 12.26 4.67
CA LYS A 199 -2.46 12.79 5.65
C LYS A 199 -1.68 11.67 6.34
N ASP A 200 -2.38 10.62 6.79
CA ASP A 200 -1.76 9.49 7.48
C ASP A 200 -0.88 8.69 6.51
N ALA A 201 -1.37 8.45 5.29
CA ALA A 201 -0.60 7.87 4.20
C ALA A 201 0.73 8.62 3.95
N PHE A 202 0.65 9.94 3.76
CA PHE A 202 1.82 10.77 3.52
C PHE A 202 2.77 10.77 4.74
N THR A 203 2.22 10.83 5.95
CA THR A 203 3.00 10.87 7.18
C THR A 203 3.77 9.57 7.38
N TRP A 204 3.12 8.41 7.24
CA TRP A 204 3.78 7.12 7.40
C TRP A 204 4.84 6.88 6.33
N LEU A 205 4.54 7.18 5.05
CA LEU A 205 5.53 7.02 3.99
C LEU A 205 6.72 7.99 4.16
N ALA A 206 6.48 9.23 4.59
CA ALA A 206 7.54 10.18 4.89
C ALA A 206 8.42 9.70 6.06
N ARG A 207 7.82 9.15 7.12
CA ARG A 207 8.56 8.54 8.24
C ARG A 207 9.39 7.36 7.78
N ALA A 208 8.87 6.52 6.90
CA ALA A 208 9.63 5.41 6.31
C ALA A 208 10.86 5.93 5.56
N ILE A 209 10.69 6.84 4.60
CA ILE A 209 11.82 7.42 3.85
C ILE A 209 12.82 8.12 4.79
N GLN A 210 12.35 8.75 5.87
CA GLN A 210 13.20 9.41 6.85
C GLN A 210 13.83 8.48 7.88
N SER A 211 13.46 7.19 7.93
CA SER A 211 14.12 6.20 8.78
C SER A 211 15.51 5.80 8.25
N ASN A 212 15.95 6.42 7.15
CA ASN A 212 17.29 6.28 6.59
C ASN A 212 18.35 6.86 7.53
N LEU A 213 19.46 6.15 7.71
CA LEU A 213 20.50 6.50 8.69
C LEU A 213 21.75 7.03 7.98
N GLY A 214 21.59 8.19 7.33
CA GLY A 214 22.54 8.72 6.36
C GLY A 214 22.46 7.92 5.06
N PRO A 215 23.56 7.33 4.55
CA PRO A 215 23.52 6.52 3.32
C PRO A 215 22.98 5.10 3.54
N ILE A 216 22.60 4.74 4.77
CA ILE A 216 22.20 3.39 5.13
C ILE A 216 20.67 3.26 5.04
N LEU A 217 20.23 2.30 4.23
CA LEU A 217 18.85 1.83 4.12
C LEU A 217 18.77 0.47 4.83
N PRO A 218 18.51 0.44 6.14
CA PRO A 218 18.34 -0.82 6.85
C PRO A 218 17.10 -1.56 6.33
N GLU A 219 17.12 -2.87 6.49
CA GLU A 219 16.01 -3.74 6.11
C GLU A 219 14.84 -3.60 7.08
N ASN A 220 15.12 -3.75 8.38
CA ASN A 220 14.19 -3.45 9.46
C ASN A 220 14.84 -2.67 10.61
N VAL A 221 14.02 -2.03 11.42
CA VAL A 221 14.41 -1.17 12.55
C VAL A 221 13.46 -1.32 13.72
N ASP A 222 13.84 -0.84 14.91
CA ASP A 222 12.94 -0.78 16.06
C ASP A 222 11.76 0.19 15.79
N PRO A 223 10.51 -0.29 15.77
CA PRO A 223 9.32 0.54 15.52
C PRO A 223 9.01 1.54 16.64
N LYS A 224 9.57 1.36 17.85
CA LYS A 224 9.33 2.24 19.01
C LYS A 224 10.21 3.49 19.01
N LEU A 225 11.28 3.48 18.23
CA LEU A 225 12.31 4.52 18.24
C LEU A 225 12.41 5.16 16.86
N TYR A 226 12.61 6.48 16.81
CA TYR A 226 13.11 7.10 15.57
C TYR A 226 14.59 6.72 15.47
N PRO A 227 15.01 5.92 14.47
CA PRO A 227 16.22 5.12 14.62
C PRO A 227 17.48 5.99 14.70
N SER A 228 18.40 5.61 15.60
CA SER A 228 19.82 5.99 15.54
C SER A 228 20.59 4.90 14.78
N ARG A 229 21.84 5.15 14.36
CA ARG A 229 22.69 4.13 13.71
C ARG A 229 22.84 2.85 14.53
N ASP A 230 22.72 2.95 15.86
CA ASP A 230 22.92 1.84 16.78
C ASP A 230 21.68 0.92 16.87
N HIS A 231 20.55 1.32 16.27
CA HIS A 231 19.30 0.55 16.25
C HIS A 231 19.07 -0.21 14.94
N ILE A 232 20.12 -0.36 14.11
CA ILE A 232 20.07 -1.18 12.90
C ILE A 232 20.11 -2.65 13.29
N ASN A 233 19.08 -3.39 12.91
CA ASN A 233 19.08 -4.84 13.00
C ASN A 233 19.72 -5.45 11.73
N GLY A 234 20.49 -6.53 11.91
CA GLY A 234 21.05 -7.31 10.79
C GLY A 234 22.18 -6.62 10.00
N GLY A 235 22.55 -7.23 8.88
CA GLY A 235 23.72 -6.86 8.06
C GLY A 235 23.41 -6.05 6.80
N VAL A 236 22.15 -5.94 6.39
CA VAL A 236 21.75 -5.23 5.17
C VAL A 236 21.85 -3.71 5.36
N ARG A 237 22.41 -3.02 4.37
CA ARG A 237 22.68 -1.57 4.43
C ARG A 237 22.15 -0.78 3.24
N ILE A 238 21.76 -1.44 2.16
CA ILE A 238 21.22 -0.81 0.94
C ILE A 238 20.10 -1.70 0.42
N MET A 239 18.91 -1.58 1.02
CA MET A 239 17.80 -2.42 0.67
C MET A 239 17.00 -1.82 -0.51
N GLY A 240 16.98 -2.52 -1.64
CA GLY A 240 16.57 -1.98 -2.94
C GLY A 240 15.08 -1.63 -3.08
N TYR A 241 14.21 -2.25 -2.26
CA TYR A 241 12.78 -1.94 -2.24
C TYR A 241 12.42 -0.53 -1.75
N ASP A 242 13.37 0.26 -1.23
CA ASP A 242 13.19 1.70 -0.93
C ASP A 242 12.77 2.50 -2.19
N ALA A 243 13.10 1.97 -3.38
CA ALA A 243 12.61 2.51 -4.63
C ALA A 243 11.07 2.48 -4.74
N LEU A 244 10.38 1.52 -4.10
CA LEU A 244 8.92 1.42 -4.10
C LEU A 244 8.28 2.51 -3.24
N ASP A 245 8.86 2.81 -2.07
CA ASP A 245 8.44 3.96 -1.27
C ASP A 245 8.55 5.27 -2.05
N CYS A 246 9.69 5.47 -2.72
CA CYS A 246 9.90 6.65 -3.56
C CYS A 246 8.90 6.72 -4.72
N ALA A 247 8.58 5.58 -5.36
CA ALA A 247 7.62 5.52 -6.45
C ALA A 247 6.18 5.82 -5.97
N ALA A 248 5.77 5.24 -4.84
CA ALA A 248 4.46 5.48 -4.24
C ALA A 248 4.33 6.91 -3.71
N PHE A 249 5.42 7.56 -3.30
CA PHE A 249 5.37 8.92 -2.77
C PHE A 249 4.75 9.92 -3.76
N ALA A 250 5.07 9.80 -5.06
CA ALA A 250 4.46 10.64 -6.08
C ALA A 250 2.94 10.44 -6.18
N ASP A 251 2.48 9.19 -6.05
CA ASP A 251 1.06 8.82 -6.05
C ASP A 251 0.35 9.44 -4.83
N ILE A 252 0.90 9.24 -3.64
CA ILE A 252 0.34 9.74 -2.38
C ILE A 252 0.35 11.27 -2.32
N ALA A 253 1.40 11.91 -2.85
CA ALA A 253 1.48 13.36 -2.95
C ALA A 253 0.47 13.97 -3.93
N GLY A 254 -0.14 13.16 -4.80
CA GLY A 254 -1.26 13.57 -5.64
C GLY A 254 -1.07 13.39 -7.14
N LEU A 255 0.04 12.83 -7.63
CA LEU A 255 0.21 12.42 -9.03
C LEU A 255 -0.02 10.91 -9.17
N ARG A 256 -1.28 10.50 -9.07
CA ARG A 256 -1.70 9.10 -8.94
C ARG A 256 -1.62 8.34 -10.26
N ILE A 257 -0.99 7.18 -10.25
CA ILE A 257 -0.89 6.23 -11.38
C ILE A 257 -0.95 4.76 -10.94
N TRP A 258 -0.97 4.48 -9.63
CA TRP A 258 -0.86 3.12 -9.12
C TRP A 258 -2.10 2.26 -9.43
N ALA A 259 -1.88 0.96 -9.64
CA ALA A 259 -2.89 -0.05 -9.92
C ALA A 259 -3.71 0.22 -11.20
N GLY A 260 -3.02 0.42 -12.32
CA GLY A 260 -3.64 0.45 -13.64
C GLY A 260 -4.55 1.65 -13.88
N ASP A 261 -4.23 2.79 -13.28
CA ASP A 261 -4.99 4.04 -13.45
C ASP A 261 -4.26 5.01 -14.40
N ASP A 262 -5.03 5.72 -15.24
CA ASP A 262 -4.50 6.88 -15.95
C ASP A 262 -4.06 7.96 -14.95
N LEU A 263 -3.04 8.74 -15.32
CA LEU A 263 -2.50 9.81 -14.47
C LEU A 263 -3.63 10.68 -13.92
N THR A 264 -3.78 10.68 -12.60
CA THR A 264 -4.82 11.44 -11.92
C THR A 264 -4.21 12.39 -10.91
N VAL A 265 -4.48 13.69 -11.07
CA VAL A 265 -4.01 14.76 -10.19
C VAL A 265 -5.03 15.00 -9.09
N VAL A 266 -4.66 14.73 -7.84
CA VAL A 266 -5.49 14.90 -6.64
C VAL A 266 -4.75 15.75 -5.61
N ALA A 267 -5.15 17.00 -5.46
CA ALA A 267 -4.55 17.90 -4.48
C ALA A 267 -5.26 17.77 -3.13
N ASP A 268 -4.62 17.12 -2.16
CA ASP A 268 -5.14 17.05 -0.80
C ASP A 268 -4.62 18.21 0.06
N PRO A 269 -5.51 19.05 0.65
CA PRO A 269 -5.07 20.20 1.45
C PRO A 269 -4.40 19.81 2.77
N THR A 270 -4.54 18.57 3.25
CA THR A 270 -4.00 18.10 4.54
C THR A 270 -2.52 17.73 4.49
N ILE A 271 -1.97 17.45 3.30
CA ILE A 271 -0.57 17.04 3.08
C ILE A 271 0.40 18.25 3.11
N GLY A 272 -0.10 19.47 2.96
CA GLY A 272 0.73 20.67 2.92
C GLY A 272 1.28 20.99 1.52
N LYS A 273 2.39 21.73 1.45
CA LYS A 273 3.02 22.13 0.18
C LYS A 273 4.00 21.04 -0.26
N VAL A 274 3.76 20.44 -1.43
CA VAL A 274 4.61 19.39 -1.99
C VAL A 274 4.93 19.70 -3.46
N TYR A 275 6.18 19.50 -3.84
CA TYR A 275 6.62 19.58 -5.23
C TYR A 275 7.10 18.21 -5.67
N VAL A 276 6.37 17.60 -6.62
CA VAL A 276 6.71 16.32 -7.22
C VAL A 276 7.31 16.58 -8.60
N ARG A 277 8.36 15.83 -8.97
CA ARG A 277 9.04 15.98 -10.25
C ARG A 277 9.20 14.65 -10.95
N SER A 278 9.31 14.73 -12.28
CA SER A 278 9.73 13.64 -13.14
C SER A 278 8.83 12.40 -13.11
N GLN A 279 7.57 12.53 -12.69
CA GLN A 279 6.62 11.43 -12.71
C GLN A 279 6.34 11.02 -14.15
N LYS A 280 6.50 9.74 -14.48
CA LYS A 280 6.36 9.25 -15.85
C LYS A 280 4.98 8.68 -16.08
N TRP A 281 4.33 9.10 -17.18
CA TRP A 281 3.10 8.50 -17.65
C TRP A 281 3.03 8.58 -19.17
N MET A 282 2.78 7.44 -19.82
CA MET A 282 2.63 7.33 -21.28
C MET A 282 3.79 7.98 -22.09
N GLY A 283 5.02 7.86 -21.62
CA GLY A 283 6.22 8.40 -22.28
C GLY A 283 6.49 9.89 -22.04
N ASP A 284 5.62 10.59 -21.29
CA ASP A 284 5.82 11.98 -20.89
C ASP A 284 6.30 12.08 -19.43
N SER A 285 6.89 13.23 -19.09
CA SER A 285 7.34 13.59 -17.74
C SER A 285 6.44 14.67 -17.14
N TYR A 286 5.98 14.48 -15.91
CA TYR A 286 5.10 15.42 -15.22
C TYR A 286 5.72 15.91 -13.91
N ASP A 287 5.71 17.23 -13.73
CA ASP A 287 6.08 17.90 -12.48
C ASP A 287 4.83 18.61 -11.96
N ALA A 288 4.60 18.62 -10.64
CA ALA A 288 3.45 19.29 -10.04
C ALA A 288 3.79 19.96 -8.71
N LEU A 289 3.28 21.18 -8.53
CA LEU A 289 3.31 21.90 -7.27
C LEU A 289 1.92 21.93 -6.64
N PHE A 290 1.77 21.19 -5.56
CA PHE A 290 0.60 21.17 -4.70
C PHE A 290 0.77 22.21 -3.59
N ARG A 291 -0.28 23.01 -3.36
CA ARG A 291 -0.34 24.01 -2.30
C ARG A 291 -1.75 24.04 -1.71
N PRO A 292 -1.92 23.97 -0.37
CA PRO A 292 -3.24 24.00 0.24
C PRO A 292 -4.04 25.23 -0.21
N GLY A 293 -5.28 24.99 -0.67
CA GLY A 293 -6.20 26.05 -1.10
C GLY A 293 -5.82 26.82 -2.37
N LYS A 294 -4.75 26.43 -3.09
CA LYS A 294 -4.33 27.07 -4.34
C LYS A 294 -4.50 26.10 -5.52
N PRO A 295 -4.64 26.62 -6.76
CA PRO A 295 -4.57 25.78 -7.95
C PRO A 295 -3.26 24.99 -8.02
N THR A 296 -3.35 23.74 -8.47
CA THR A 296 -2.17 22.90 -8.76
C THR A 296 -1.48 23.45 -9.99
N LEU A 297 -0.19 23.75 -9.87
CA LEU A 297 0.64 24.06 -11.03
C LEU A 297 1.20 22.75 -11.56
N LEU A 298 1.13 22.55 -12.87
CA LEU A 298 1.50 21.32 -13.54
C LEU A 298 2.40 21.65 -14.71
N TRP A 299 3.42 20.83 -14.96
CA TRP A 299 4.26 20.88 -16.15
C TRP A 299 4.30 19.52 -16.80
N ARG A 300 4.39 19.50 -18.13
CA ARG A 300 4.65 18.31 -18.94
C ARG A 300 5.90 18.56 -19.76
N ASN A 301 6.89 17.68 -19.65
CA ASN A 301 8.17 17.79 -20.35
C ASN A 301 8.81 19.20 -20.18
N GLY A 302 8.69 19.77 -18.98
CA GLY A 302 9.19 21.11 -18.65
C GLY A 302 8.31 22.29 -19.07
N GLN A 303 7.23 22.05 -19.84
CA GLN A 303 6.31 23.11 -20.28
C GLN A 303 5.11 23.22 -19.35
N ALA A 304 4.77 24.45 -18.93
CA ALA A 304 3.67 24.69 -18.01
C ALA A 304 2.31 24.40 -18.66
N PHE A 305 1.46 23.68 -17.93
CA PHE A 305 0.05 23.51 -18.23
C PHE A 305 -0.78 24.65 -17.63
N LYS A 306 -2.04 24.76 -18.08
CA LYS A 306 -3.03 25.59 -17.39
C LYS A 306 -3.20 25.06 -15.95
N PRO A 307 -3.15 25.93 -14.91
CA PRO A 307 -3.35 25.49 -13.54
C PRO A 307 -4.67 24.76 -13.34
N LEU A 308 -4.63 23.68 -12.57
CA LEU A 308 -5.81 22.86 -12.26
C LEU A 308 -6.49 23.39 -11.00
N SER A 309 -7.81 23.50 -11.01
CA SER A 309 -8.53 24.07 -9.86
C SER A 309 -8.40 23.18 -8.61
N PRO A 310 -8.35 23.78 -7.40
CA PRO A 310 -8.30 23.01 -6.16
C PRO A 310 -9.61 22.23 -5.93
N LYS A 311 -9.59 21.29 -4.97
CA LYS A 311 -10.75 20.49 -4.52
C LYS A 311 -11.43 19.68 -5.65
N CYS A 312 -10.69 19.39 -6.71
CA CYS A 312 -11.11 18.55 -7.82
C CYS A 312 -10.02 17.52 -8.09
N ALA A 313 -10.43 16.31 -8.45
CA ALA A 313 -9.55 15.33 -9.05
C ALA A 313 -9.57 15.53 -10.57
N TRP A 314 -8.41 15.39 -11.21
CA TRP A 314 -8.23 15.63 -12.63
C TRP A 314 -7.57 14.44 -13.28
N ARG A 315 -8.26 13.74 -14.19
CA ARG A 315 -7.70 12.60 -14.91
C ARG A 315 -7.12 13.06 -16.24
N ALA A 316 -5.91 12.62 -16.53
CA ALA A 316 -5.25 12.86 -17.78
C ALA A 316 -5.87 11.97 -18.86
N ARG A 317 -6.01 12.52 -20.06
CA ARG A 317 -6.40 11.78 -21.26
C ARG A 317 -5.42 12.09 -22.37
N LYS A 318 -4.87 11.05 -23.00
CA LYS A 318 -3.90 11.18 -24.10
C LYS A 318 -4.49 10.67 -25.40
N VAL A 319 -4.45 11.51 -26.45
CA VAL A 319 -4.82 11.16 -27.82
C VAL A 319 -3.67 11.57 -28.74
N GLY A 320 -2.95 10.59 -29.29
CA GLY A 320 -1.70 10.83 -29.99
C GLY A 320 -0.68 11.50 -29.07
N THR A 321 -0.22 12.70 -29.44
CA THR A 321 0.70 13.51 -28.63
C THR A 321 0.00 14.51 -27.72
N HIS A 322 -1.31 14.72 -27.89
CA HIS A 322 -2.08 15.69 -27.13
C HIS A 322 -2.54 15.11 -25.80
N VAL A 323 -2.39 15.89 -24.72
CA VAL A 323 -2.81 15.51 -23.36
C VAL A 323 -3.71 16.59 -22.80
N THR A 324 -4.86 16.18 -22.28
CA THR A 324 -5.83 17.04 -21.59
C THR A 324 -6.09 16.52 -20.18
N PHE A 325 -6.56 17.40 -19.31
CA PHE A 325 -6.98 17.06 -17.95
C PHE A 325 -8.47 17.32 -17.82
N GLU A 326 -9.23 16.26 -17.58
CA GLU A 326 -10.67 16.29 -17.42
C GLU A 326 -11.02 16.04 -15.95
N ARG A 327 -12.14 16.62 -15.46
CA ARG A 327 -12.54 16.45 -14.07
C ARG A 327 -13.00 15.01 -13.83
N ALA A 328 -12.33 14.31 -12.92
CA ALA A 328 -12.73 12.98 -12.44
C ALA A 328 -13.90 13.12 -11.45
N LYS A 329 -15.06 12.56 -11.79
CA LYS A 329 -16.31 12.66 -10.98
C LYS A 329 -16.48 11.50 -10.01
N ASP A 330 -15.81 10.39 -10.29
CA ASP A 330 -15.75 9.14 -9.54
C ASP A 330 -14.87 9.26 -8.28
N ILE A 331 -13.89 10.15 -8.28
CA ILE A 331 -13.00 10.36 -7.13
C ILE A 331 -13.63 11.38 -6.18
N ARG A 332 -14.11 10.88 -5.04
CA ARG A 332 -14.60 11.73 -3.96
C ARG A 332 -13.43 12.11 -3.05
N PHE A 333 -13.39 13.38 -2.66
CA PHE A 333 -12.57 13.78 -1.52
C PHE A 333 -13.29 13.29 -0.27
N HIS A 334 -12.69 12.33 0.44
CA HIS A 334 -13.22 11.89 1.71
C HIS A 334 -13.21 13.08 2.68
N ARG A 335 -14.40 13.44 3.19
CA ARG A 335 -14.46 14.27 4.39
C ARG A 335 -14.08 13.35 5.53
N ASN A 336 -13.04 13.72 6.28
CA ASN A 336 -12.60 12.94 7.42
C ASN A 336 -13.83 12.63 8.31
N PRO A 337 -14.27 11.37 8.44
CA PRO A 337 -15.45 11.06 9.25
C PRO A 337 -15.16 11.26 10.74
N ILE A 338 -13.89 11.39 11.10
CA ILE A 338 -13.38 11.51 12.46
C ILE A 338 -13.06 12.99 12.72
N LYS A 339 -14.04 13.73 13.25
CA LYS A 339 -14.00 15.07 13.90
C LYS A 339 -14.95 16.11 13.31
N GLU A 340 -16.25 15.93 13.59
CA GLU A 340 -17.05 16.98 14.23
C GLU A 340 -17.28 16.57 15.70
N SER A 341 -16.19 16.40 16.45
CA SER A 341 -16.23 16.42 17.91
C SER A 341 -15.22 17.45 18.38
N SER A 342 -15.76 18.44 19.06
CA SER A 342 -15.09 19.55 19.70
C SER A 342 -13.99 19.10 20.68
N GLU A 343 -13.00 19.98 20.85
CA GLU A 343 -11.93 19.98 21.87
C GLU A 343 -10.69 19.12 21.54
N VAL A 344 -9.73 19.77 20.86
CA VAL A 344 -8.31 19.41 20.98
C VAL A 344 -7.75 20.27 22.12
N GLN A 345 -7.46 19.64 23.27
CA GLN A 345 -6.50 20.22 24.21
C GLN A 345 -5.11 20.14 23.59
N GLU A 346 -4.54 21.31 23.31
CA GLU A 346 -3.11 21.48 23.09
C GLU A 346 -2.35 21.03 24.34
N GLY A 347 -1.34 20.18 24.18
CA GLY A 347 -0.57 19.73 25.33
C GLY A 347 0.51 18.69 25.05
N LEU A 348 1.39 18.92 24.08
CA LEU A 348 2.72 18.30 24.08
C LEU A 348 3.76 19.36 23.64
N ALA A 349 4.09 20.24 24.58
CA ALA A 349 5.28 21.06 24.51
C ALA A 349 6.50 20.16 24.75
N PHE A 350 7.38 20.07 23.76
CA PHE A 350 8.74 19.57 23.96
C PHE A 350 9.47 20.49 24.94
N ALA A 351 9.84 19.97 26.11
CA ALA A 351 10.71 20.66 27.04
C ALA A 351 12.14 20.71 26.47
N PRO A 352 12.81 21.88 26.44
CA PRO A 352 14.21 21.96 26.07
C PRO A 352 15.07 21.41 27.21
N ALA A 353 16.07 20.62 26.87
CA ALA A 353 17.10 20.15 27.80
C ALA A 353 17.83 21.36 28.39
N THR A 354 17.62 21.61 29.68
CA THR A 354 18.44 22.54 30.46
C THR A 354 19.79 21.87 30.72
N GLY A 355 20.85 22.47 30.19
CA GLY A 355 22.22 22.20 30.62
C GLY A 355 22.39 22.52 32.10
N GLY A 356 23.24 21.74 32.77
CA GLY A 356 23.60 21.93 34.18
C GLY A 356 25.06 21.54 34.39
N SER A 357 25.87 22.60 34.61
CA SER A 357 27.20 22.72 35.23
C SER A 357 28.33 21.77 34.82
#